data_AF-G0EKV9-F1
#
_entry.id   AF-G0EKV9-F1
#
_cell.length_a   1.000
_cell.length_b   1.000
_cell.length_c   1.000
_cell.angle_alpha   90.00
_cell.angle_beta   90.00
_cell.angle_gamma   90.00
#
_symmetry.space_group_name_H-M   'P 1'
#
loop_
_entity.id
_entity.type
_entity.pdbx_description
1 polymer ?
#
loop_
_entity_poly.entity_id
_entity_poly.type
_entity_poly.pdbx_seq_one_letter_code
_entity_poly.pdbx_strand_id
1 'polypeptide(L)'
;MIVDLKKYSLIDWQQIKTNIDSIKDMHLDIIIINEDGILSVIPYEKIEDVLFPLDGSEYIKKSSIYVDKSLISIIGKQVTIDLNKQHADIHDINIFYSLYKNCRFETDKDYYETHFNELISIRNIERIDYLKELFNKLRLFTTQNKVDLELAKLIGNILTDIGIIERLNLIYHLNYIKQNNISDLKNYQNVKKDDLLFADIIGTIVNLLEKEYSDISIFHSISSFTDDNVICHSNRVFVMMVEFLYYYNEEISRGVASKLRVDYKKKYYSYYNEIGKKYNILTKADRIEDISKVGFRKIEQNEIKYYARAAFWHDIALVDVLPNIPIVSNNEGDNHAVLGFNLLKYCMAQNEYTYATVGLHHEYYGNGYGIFTNMYNKQFANKTYNNIENILTYDSNDIENLTALSYFPAKALEIVDSYDSLYMNISKTGTGNIANEVISYMYENFLGYNIKIDPVIFYIFIKYLEKVRGAYIFDCPL
;
A
#
# COMPACT_ATOMS: atom_id res chain seq x y z
N MET A 1 -11.68 -10.13 55.91
CA MET A 1 -12.39 -9.51 54.79
C MET A 1 -12.82 -10.63 53.84
N ILE A 2 -14.11 -10.78 53.55
CA ILE A 2 -14.59 -11.79 52.60
C ILE A 2 -14.66 -11.11 51.23
N VAL A 3 -13.70 -11.41 50.35
CA VAL A 3 -13.71 -10.91 48.98
C VAL A 3 -14.63 -11.82 48.16
N ASP A 4 -15.69 -11.26 47.58
CA ASP A 4 -16.53 -11.95 46.62
C ASP A 4 -15.83 -12.01 45.26
N LEU A 5 -14.99 -13.04 45.06
CA LEU A 5 -14.27 -13.27 43.80
C LEU A 5 -15.20 -13.41 42.59
N LYS A 6 -16.52 -13.58 42.75
CA LYS A 6 -17.46 -13.57 41.62
C LYS A 6 -17.52 -12.22 40.91
N LYS A 7 -17.13 -11.12 41.56
CA LYS A 7 -17.06 -9.78 40.96
C LYS A 7 -15.75 -9.52 40.21
N TYR A 8 -14.77 -10.40 40.36
CA TYR A 8 -13.44 -10.22 39.80
C TYR A 8 -13.15 -11.28 38.72
N SER A 9 -12.22 -10.96 37.83
CA SER A 9 -11.74 -11.85 36.78
C SER A 9 -10.22 -11.92 36.82
N LEU A 10 -9.70 -13.09 36.45
CA LEU A 10 -8.27 -13.31 36.31
C LEU A 10 -7.73 -12.49 35.13
N ILE A 11 -6.60 -11.84 35.31
CA ILE A 11 -5.94 -11.01 34.31
C ILE A 11 -4.43 -11.26 34.34
N ASP A 12 -3.77 -11.19 33.19
CA ASP A 12 -2.31 -11.32 33.15
C ASP A 12 -1.62 -9.99 33.50
N TRP A 13 -0.36 -10.08 33.93
CA TRP A 13 0.44 -8.93 34.32
C TRP A 13 0.71 -7.95 33.16
N GLN A 14 0.84 -8.47 31.93
CA GLN A 14 1.09 -7.63 30.75
C GLN A 14 -0.14 -6.79 30.39
N GLN A 15 -1.34 -7.34 30.59
CA GLN A 15 -2.62 -6.67 30.43
C GLN A 15 -2.80 -5.57 31.47
N ILE A 16 -2.37 -5.77 32.72
CA ILE A 16 -2.39 -4.70 33.73
C ILE A 16 -1.51 -3.53 33.30
N LYS A 17 -0.28 -3.80 32.84
CA LYS A 17 0.63 -2.75 32.33
C LYS A 17 0.04 -1.98 31.16
N THR A 18 -0.59 -2.69 30.23
CA THR A 18 -1.14 -2.11 29.01
C THR A 18 -2.38 -1.24 29.29
N ASN A 19 -3.10 -1.49 30.40
CA ASN A 19 -4.37 -0.82 30.71
C ASN A 19 -4.31 -0.01 32.03
N ILE A 20 -3.11 0.37 32.48
CA ILE A 20 -2.93 0.95 33.81
C ILE A 20 -3.67 2.28 33.99
N ASP A 21 -3.71 3.11 32.95
CA ASP A 21 -4.42 4.39 32.97
C ASP A 21 -5.93 4.15 33.13
N SER A 22 -6.50 3.20 32.39
CA SER A 22 -7.91 2.84 32.52
C SER A 22 -8.26 2.27 33.90
N ILE A 23 -7.35 1.50 34.52
CA ILE A 23 -7.54 0.97 35.88
C ILE A 23 -7.58 2.12 36.90
N LYS A 24 -6.68 3.10 36.75
CA LYS A 24 -6.63 4.29 37.63
C LYS A 24 -7.84 5.19 37.43
N ASP A 25 -8.23 5.49 36.20
CA ASP A 25 -9.38 6.35 35.88
C ASP A 25 -10.68 5.78 36.45
N MET A 26 -10.82 4.45 36.44
CA MET A 26 -11.98 3.76 36.98
C MET A 26 -11.90 3.50 38.48
N HIS A 27 -10.81 3.88 39.14
CA HIS A 27 -10.60 3.68 40.57
C HIS A 27 -10.69 2.19 40.98
N LEU A 28 -10.10 1.30 40.17
CA LEU A 28 -10.19 -0.15 40.37
C LEU A 28 -8.98 -0.72 41.09
N ASP A 29 -9.22 -1.33 42.25
CA ASP A 29 -8.19 -2.03 43.01
C ASP A 29 -7.82 -3.36 42.37
N ILE A 30 -6.56 -3.75 42.52
CA ILE A 30 -6.03 -5.05 42.06
C ILE A 30 -5.99 -6.02 43.24
N ILE A 31 -6.48 -7.24 43.02
CA ILE A 31 -6.41 -8.31 44.01
C ILE A 31 -5.37 -9.33 43.56
N ILE A 32 -4.47 -9.69 44.46
CA ILE A 32 -3.42 -10.69 44.21
C ILE A 32 -3.59 -11.82 45.21
N ILE A 33 -3.59 -13.05 44.71
CA ILE A 33 -3.59 -14.27 45.52
C ILE A 33 -2.34 -15.06 45.17
N ASN A 34 -1.42 -15.22 46.12
CA ASN A 34 -0.19 -15.98 45.90
C ASN A 34 -0.42 -17.50 46.01
N GLU A 35 0.62 -18.30 45.76
CA GLU A 35 0.58 -19.76 45.84
C GLU A 35 0.20 -20.32 47.23
N ASP A 36 0.46 -19.56 48.29
CA ASP A 36 0.08 -19.89 49.67
C ASP A 36 -1.36 -19.50 50.01
N GLY A 37 -2.11 -18.94 49.05
CA GLY A 37 -3.50 -18.49 49.25
C GLY A 37 -3.64 -17.18 50.02
N ILE A 38 -2.56 -16.43 50.21
CA ILE A 38 -2.56 -15.11 50.85
C ILE A 38 -3.14 -14.09 49.87
N LEU A 39 -4.22 -13.42 50.30
CA LEU A 39 -4.89 -12.38 49.54
C LEU A 39 -4.33 -11.00 49.90
N SER A 40 -3.89 -10.26 48.89
CA SER A 40 -3.47 -8.86 48.96
C SER A 40 -4.38 -8.01 48.09
N VAL A 41 -4.74 -6.82 48.58
CA VAL A 41 -5.48 -5.81 47.79
C VAL A 41 -4.58 -4.60 47.62
N ILE A 42 -4.42 -4.17 46.38
CA ILE A 42 -3.57 -3.05 45.99
C ILE A 42 -4.49 -1.93 45.52
N PRO A 43 -4.54 -0.81 46.28
CA PRO A 43 -5.31 0.35 45.89
C PRO A 43 -4.90 0.86 44.51
N TYR A 44 -5.86 1.32 43.70
CA TYR A 44 -5.60 1.80 42.33
C TYR A 44 -4.48 2.85 42.25
N GLU A 45 -4.40 3.75 43.23
CA GLU A 45 -3.39 4.80 43.36
C GLU A 45 -1.97 4.29 43.67
N LYS A 46 -1.84 3.02 44.07
CA LYS A 46 -0.58 2.39 44.49
C LYS A 46 -0.11 1.25 43.57
N ILE A 47 -0.82 1.02 42.47
CA ILE A 47 -0.51 -0.04 41.52
C ILE A 47 0.93 0.07 41.01
N GLU A 48 1.36 1.24 40.55
CA GLU A 48 2.72 1.42 40.02
C GLU A 48 3.77 1.27 41.12
N ASP A 49 3.58 1.95 42.25
CA ASP A 49 4.49 1.93 43.40
C ASP A 49 4.73 0.50 43.93
N VAL A 50 3.71 -0.37 43.85
CA VAL A 50 3.75 -1.72 44.44
C VAL A 50 4.08 -2.79 43.40
N LEU A 51 3.53 -2.72 42.20
CA LEU A 51 3.63 -3.81 41.22
C LEU A 51 4.77 -3.65 40.22
N PHE A 52 5.15 -2.42 39.87
CA PHE A 52 6.25 -2.22 38.92
C PHE A 52 7.61 -2.68 39.49
N PRO A 53 7.91 -2.47 40.79
CA PRO A 53 9.12 -3.05 41.40
C PRO A 53 9.12 -4.59 41.44
N LEU A 54 7.95 -5.23 41.31
CA LEU A 54 7.79 -6.68 41.33
C LEU A 54 7.77 -7.29 39.93
N ASP A 55 8.00 -6.50 38.89
CA ASP A 55 8.01 -6.94 37.50
C ASP A 55 9.06 -8.03 37.26
N GLY A 56 8.65 -9.13 36.64
CA GLY A 56 9.51 -10.29 36.38
C GLY A 56 9.91 -11.13 37.61
N SER A 57 9.50 -10.73 38.82
CA SER A 57 9.78 -11.46 40.06
C SER A 57 9.09 -12.84 40.09
N GLU A 58 9.67 -13.79 40.85
CA GLU A 58 9.00 -15.09 41.08
C GLU A 58 7.65 -14.91 41.77
N TYR A 59 7.51 -13.91 42.62
CA TYR A 59 6.28 -13.63 43.36
C TYR A 59 5.10 -13.36 42.40
N ILE A 60 5.28 -12.49 41.40
CA ILE A 60 4.24 -12.19 40.42
C ILE A 60 3.97 -13.40 39.52
N LYS A 61 5.01 -14.15 39.13
CA LYS A 61 4.85 -15.36 38.29
C LYS A 61 4.06 -16.48 38.98
N LYS A 62 4.12 -16.54 40.32
CA LYS A 62 3.43 -17.54 41.16
C LYS A 62 2.13 -17.02 41.78
N SER A 63 1.68 -15.84 41.36
CA SER A 63 0.45 -15.23 41.89
C SER A 63 -0.64 -15.17 40.82
N SER A 64 -1.88 -15.37 41.26
CA SER A 64 -3.07 -15.11 40.48
C SER A 64 -3.50 -13.66 40.69
N ILE A 65 -3.59 -12.88 39.61
CA ILE A 65 -3.98 -11.48 39.67
C ILE A 65 -5.41 -11.32 39.17
N TYR A 66 -6.20 -10.57 39.93
CA TYR A 66 -7.61 -10.36 39.71
C TYR A 66 -7.93 -8.86 39.66
N VAL A 67 -8.88 -8.51 38.80
CA VAL A 67 -9.40 -7.16 38.68
C VAL A 67 -10.91 -7.20 38.53
N ASP A 68 -11.59 -6.10 38.86
CA ASP A 68 -13.04 -6.02 38.77
C ASP A 68 -13.51 -6.35 37.34
N LYS A 69 -14.61 -7.11 37.23
CA LYS A 69 -15.19 -7.52 35.94
C LYS A 69 -15.59 -6.35 35.05
N SER A 70 -15.82 -5.16 35.61
CA SER A 70 -16.00 -3.93 34.85
C SER A 70 -14.80 -3.61 33.96
N LEU A 71 -13.57 -3.88 34.39
CA LEU A 71 -12.39 -3.76 33.54
C LEU A 71 -12.40 -4.80 32.42
N ILE A 72 -12.76 -6.06 32.70
CA ILE A 72 -12.92 -7.07 31.63
C ILE A 72 -14.07 -6.69 30.69
N SER A 73 -15.11 -6.00 31.15
CA SER A 73 -16.12 -5.43 30.27
C SER A 73 -15.62 -4.27 29.42
N ILE A 74 -14.43 -3.73 29.69
CA ILE A 74 -13.78 -2.65 28.91
C ILE A 74 -12.65 -3.21 28.06
N ILE A 75 -11.80 -4.08 28.61
CA ILE A 75 -10.78 -4.86 27.89
C ILE A 75 -11.45 -5.84 26.90
N GLY A 76 -12.55 -6.47 27.32
CA GLY A 76 -13.43 -7.31 26.51
C GLY A 76 -14.52 -6.52 25.77
N LYS A 77 -14.66 -5.22 26.04
CA LYS A 77 -15.05 -4.22 25.02
C LYS A 77 -13.78 -3.70 24.32
N GLN A 78 -12.91 -4.60 23.87
CA GLN A 78 -12.62 -4.53 22.44
C GLN A 78 -13.97 -4.38 21.78
N VAL A 79 -14.25 -3.14 21.36
CA VAL A 79 -15.53 -2.66 20.90
C VAL A 79 -16.29 -3.84 20.30
N THR A 80 -17.31 -4.36 21.00
CA THR A 80 -18.34 -5.15 20.33
C THR A 80 -19.10 -4.13 19.51
N ILE A 81 -18.44 -3.74 18.42
CA ILE A 81 -19.02 -3.18 17.24
C ILE A 81 -20.17 -4.16 16.96
N ASP A 82 -21.39 -3.66 16.91
CA ASP A 82 -22.53 -4.44 16.43
C ASP A 82 -22.31 -4.69 14.93
N LEU A 83 -21.48 -5.69 14.63
CA LEU A 83 -20.96 -6.03 13.30
C LEU A 83 -22.04 -6.65 12.40
N ASN A 84 -23.24 -6.87 12.95
CA ASN A 84 -24.42 -7.25 12.18
C ASN A 84 -25.05 -6.08 11.43
N LYS A 85 -24.65 -4.83 11.71
CA LYS A 85 -24.98 -3.68 10.86
C LYS A 85 -23.95 -3.60 9.73
N GLN A 86 -24.42 -3.67 8.49
CA GLN A 86 -23.62 -3.23 7.34
C GLN A 86 -23.06 -1.83 7.66
N HIS A 87 -21.74 -1.67 7.66
CA HIS A 87 -21.01 -0.45 8.03
C HIS A 87 -21.10 -0.08 9.52
N ALA A 88 -20.56 -0.92 10.40
CA ALA A 88 -20.40 -0.51 11.77
C ALA A 88 -19.25 0.52 11.87
N ASP A 89 -19.62 1.78 12.10
CA ASP A 89 -18.74 2.94 11.99
C ASP A 89 -17.63 2.88 13.05
N ILE A 90 -16.38 2.71 12.59
CA ILE A 90 -15.20 2.95 13.42
C ILE A 90 -15.13 4.45 13.63
N HIS A 91 -15.30 4.90 14.88
CA HIS A 91 -15.26 6.30 15.29
C HIS A 91 -14.05 6.62 16.19
N ASP A 92 -13.12 5.68 16.34
CA ASP A 92 -11.95 5.84 17.19
C ASP A 92 -10.66 5.78 16.36
N ILE A 93 -9.93 6.90 16.34
CA ILE A 93 -8.66 7.03 15.64
C ILE A 93 -7.58 6.10 16.20
N ASN A 94 -7.67 5.71 17.48
CA ASN A 94 -6.73 4.78 18.08
C ASN A 94 -6.90 3.37 17.52
N ILE A 95 -8.13 2.97 17.18
CA ILE A 95 -8.38 1.70 16.48
C ILE A 95 -7.75 1.74 15.09
N PHE A 96 -7.90 2.86 14.37
CA PHE A 96 -7.25 3.05 13.07
C PHE A 96 -5.72 2.92 13.17
N TYR A 97 -5.08 3.69 14.07
CA TYR A 97 -3.62 3.65 14.22
C TYR A 97 -3.10 2.38 14.90
N SER A 98 -3.94 1.59 15.57
CA SER A 98 -3.54 0.26 16.04
C SER A 98 -3.25 -0.70 14.87
N LEU A 99 -3.90 -0.48 13.73
CA LEU A 99 -3.80 -1.27 12.51
C LEU A 99 -2.99 -0.60 11.40
N TYR A 100 -2.90 0.74 11.35
CA TYR A 100 -2.14 1.46 10.33
C TYR A 100 -1.19 2.46 10.97
N LYS A 101 -0.16 1.96 11.65
CA LYS A 101 0.82 2.82 12.34
C LYS A 101 1.59 3.71 11.37
N ASN A 102 1.78 3.21 10.15
CA ASN A 102 2.46 3.86 9.02
C ASN A 102 1.63 4.94 8.31
N CYS A 103 0.41 5.26 8.78
CA CYS A 103 -0.44 6.33 8.23
C CYS A 103 -0.34 7.65 9.01
N ARG A 104 0.57 7.76 9.98
CA ARG A 104 0.73 9.00 10.77
C ARG A 104 1.46 10.06 9.97
N PHE A 105 0.94 11.28 10.03
CA PHE A 105 1.57 12.45 9.44
C PHE A 105 2.50 13.11 10.47
N GLU A 106 3.70 13.45 10.04
CA GLU A 106 4.68 14.23 10.78
C GLU A 106 4.66 15.69 10.33
N THR A 107 4.50 15.93 9.01
CA THR A 107 4.25 17.27 8.48
C THR A 107 2.80 17.66 8.72
N ASP A 108 2.57 18.88 9.21
CA ASP A 108 1.22 19.39 9.55
C ASP A 108 0.42 18.44 10.46
N LYS A 109 1.13 17.79 11.40
CA LYS A 109 0.58 16.77 12.31
C LYS A 109 -0.73 17.19 12.98
N ASP A 110 -0.79 18.37 13.58
CA ASP A 110 -2.00 18.83 14.29
C ASP A 110 -3.22 18.95 13.35
N TYR A 111 -2.99 19.41 12.12
CA TYR A 111 -4.03 19.50 11.10
C TYR A 111 -4.54 18.11 10.71
N TYR A 112 -3.62 17.18 10.40
CA TYR A 112 -4.02 15.83 9.98
C TYR A 112 -4.62 15.01 11.12
N GLU A 113 -4.13 15.13 12.35
CA GLU A 113 -4.76 14.48 13.51
C GLU A 113 -6.18 15.01 13.73
N THR A 114 -6.40 16.32 13.60
CA THR A 114 -7.74 16.92 13.71
C THR A 114 -8.65 16.45 12.57
N HIS A 115 -8.18 16.57 11.32
CA HIS A 115 -8.93 16.20 10.12
C HIS A 115 -9.28 14.70 10.08
N PHE A 116 -8.37 13.83 10.50
CA PHE A 116 -8.61 12.40 10.61
C PHE A 116 -9.67 12.10 11.66
N ASN A 117 -9.59 12.74 12.83
CA ASN A 117 -10.60 12.59 13.86
C ASN A 117 -11.99 13.02 13.36
N GLU A 118 -12.07 14.13 12.62
CA GLU A 118 -13.32 14.59 12.00
C GLU A 118 -13.86 13.55 10.99
N LEU A 119 -13.04 13.07 10.05
CA LEU A 119 -13.44 12.07 9.06
C LEU A 119 -13.85 10.72 9.68
N ILE A 120 -13.15 10.29 10.73
CA ILE A 120 -13.46 9.06 11.46
C ILE A 120 -14.74 9.22 12.28
N SER A 121 -15.00 10.41 12.83
CA SER A 121 -16.19 10.67 13.67
C SER A 121 -17.51 10.69 12.90
N ILE A 122 -17.51 10.94 11.59
CA ILE A 122 -18.72 10.94 10.76
C ILE A 122 -19.06 9.55 10.22
N ARG A 123 -20.33 9.30 9.90
CA ARG A 123 -20.83 8.00 9.42
C ARG A 123 -20.40 7.73 7.98
N ASN A 124 -20.34 6.45 7.56
CA ASN A 124 -19.97 6.09 6.18
C ASN A 124 -20.74 6.89 5.11
N ILE A 125 -22.06 7.02 5.26
CA ILE A 125 -22.89 7.76 4.28
C ILE A 125 -22.52 9.24 4.19
N GLU A 126 -22.11 9.84 5.31
CA GLU A 126 -21.70 11.24 5.40
C GLU A 126 -20.30 11.44 4.78
N ARG A 127 -19.40 10.44 4.92
CA ARG A 127 -18.11 10.42 4.21
C ARG A 127 -18.30 10.40 2.69
N ILE A 128 -19.25 9.62 2.20
CA ILE A 128 -19.58 9.58 0.77
C ILE A 128 -20.14 10.93 0.30
N ASP A 129 -21.02 11.57 1.06
CA ASP A 129 -21.53 12.90 0.70
C ASP A 129 -20.43 13.97 0.74
N TYR A 130 -19.54 13.94 1.72
CA TYR A 130 -18.33 14.76 1.78
C TYR A 130 -17.44 14.58 0.52
N LEU A 131 -17.19 13.34 0.11
CA LEU A 131 -16.43 13.06 -1.11
C LEU A 131 -17.13 13.57 -2.38
N LYS A 132 -18.47 13.51 -2.45
CA LYS A 132 -19.21 14.12 -3.58
C LYS A 132 -19.03 15.64 -3.61
N GLU A 133 -19.00 16.31 -2.47
CA GLU A 133 -18.74 17.75 -2.43
C GLU A 133 -17.33 18.08 -2.93
N LEU A 134 -16.32 17.34 -2.47
CA LEU A 134 -14.96 17.47 -2.99
C LEU A 134 -14.89 17.18 -4.48
N PHE A 135 -15.61 16.16 -4.96
CA PHE A 135 -15.66 15.83 -6.37
C PHE A 135 -16.28 16.97 -7.20
N ASN A 136 -17.34 17.59 -6.70
CA ASN A 136 -17.95 18.74 -7.36
C ASN A 136 -16.98 19.93 -7.42
N LYS A 137 -16.21 20.19 -6.35
CA LYS A 137 -15.15 21.20 -6.35
C LYS A 137 -14.08 20.86 -7.39
N LEU A 138 -13.61 19.61 -7.43
CA LEU A 138 -12.61 19.15 -8.41
C LEU A 138 -13.09 19.36 -9.85
N ARG A 139 -14.37 19.12 -10.12
CA ARG A 139 -14.96 19.30 -11.46
C ARG A 139 -14.92 20.74 -11.96
N LEU A 140 -14.87 21.75 -11.07
CA LEU A 140 -14.73 23.16 -11.46
C LEU A 140 -13.39 23.42 -12.18
N PHE A 141 -12.38 22.59 -11.94
CA PHE A 141 -11.05 22.73 -12.54
C PHE A 141 -10.92 22.01 -13.90
N THR A 142 -11.96 21.29 -14.35
CA THR A 142 -11.91 20.54 -15.62
C THR A 142 -11.69 21.43 -16.84
N THR A 143 -12.16 22.67 -16.81
CA THR A 143 -12.00 23.65 -17.90
C THR A 143 -10.69 24.42 -17.84
N GLN A 144 -9.92 24.34 -16.74
CA GLN A 144 -8.63 25.01 -16.64
C GLN A 144 -7.58 24.35 -17.54
N ASN A 145 -6.58 25.09 -17.98
CA ASN A 145 -5.54 24.57 -18.88
C ASN A 145 -4.31 24.03 -18.16
N LYS A 146 -4.13 24.37 -16.88
CA LYS A 146 -2.95 24.01 -16.10
C LYS A 146 -3.30 23.47 -14.72
N VAL A 147 -2.41 22.67 -14.15
CA VAL A 147 -2.41 22.31 -12.73
C VAL A 147 -1.69 23.41 -11.97
N ASP A 148 -2.44 24.19 -11.20
CA ASP A 148 -1.94 25.21 -10.28
C ASP A 148 -1.90 24.70 -8.83
N LEU A 149 -1.39 25.53 -7.92
CA LEU A 149 -1.18 25.14 -6.53
C LEU A 149 -2.52 24.85 -5.82
N GLU A 150 -3.59 25.55 -6.21
CA GLU A 150 -4.92 25.33 -5.64
C GLU A 150 -5.45 23.96 -6.05
N LEU A 151 -5.36 23.63 -7.34
CA LEU A 151 -5.76 22.31 -7.84
C LEU A 151 -4.88 21.20 -7.26
N ALA A 152 -3.57 21.39 -7.20
CA ALA A 152 -2.64 20.41 -6.65
C ALA A 152 -2.94 20.10 -5.17
N LYS A 153 -3.24 21.13 -4.37
CA LYS A 153 -3.67 20.95 -2.98
C LYS A 153 -5.01 20.21 -2.89
N LEU A 154 -5.97 20.56 -3.73
CA LEU A 154 -7.27 19.88 -3.77
C LEU A 154 -7.11 18.40 -4.13
N ILE A 155 -6.28 18.08 -5.13
CA ILE A 155 -5.95 16.70 -5.51
C ILE A 155 -5.32 15.97 -4.31
N GLY A 156 -4.30 16.55 -3.69
CA GLY A 156 -3.64 15.95 -2.53
C GLY A 156 -4.57 15.66 -1.36
N ASN A 157 -5.47 16.59 -1.05
CA ASN A 157 -6.48 16.42 0.00
C ASN A 157 -7.47 15.31 -0.36
N ILE A 158 -8.00 15.29 -1.58
CA ILE A 158 -8.92 14.25 -2.04
C ILE A 158 -8.28 12.86 -1.97
N LEU A 159 -7.04 12.72 -2.47
CA LEU A 159 -6.33 11.44 -2.44
C LEU A 159 -6.07 10.98 -1.00
N THR A 160 -5.67 11.91 -0.12
CA THR A 160 -5.49 11.62 1.31
C THR A 160 -6.79 11.14 1.95
N ASP A 161 -7.90 11.84 1.73
CA ASP A 161 -9.20 11.51 2.29
C ASP A 161 -9.70 10.15 1.81
N ILE A 162 -9.58 9.87 0.51
CA ILE A 162 -9.90 8.55 -0.06
C ILE A 162 -9.00 7.48 0.58
N GLY A 163 -7.70 7.73 0.74
CA GLY A 163 -6.74 6.79 1.29
C GLY A 163 -7.03 6.40 2.74
N ILE A 164 -7.63 7.31 3.52
CA ILE A 164 -8.10 7.06 4.89
C ILE A 164 -9.42 6.28 4.86
N ILE A 165 -10.39 6.77 4.09
CA ILE A 165 -11.75 6.19 4.02
C ILE A 165 -11.68 4.73 3.58
N GLU A 166 -10.90 4.41 2.56
CA GLU A 166 -10.78 3.03 2.08
C GLU A 166 -10.01 2.12 3.05
N ARG A 167 -9.06 2.66 3.83
CA ARG A 167 -8.44 1.90 4.93
C ARG A 167 -9.40 1.64 6.08
N LEU A 168 -10.31 2.57 6.39
CA LEU A 168 -11.40 2.34 7.34
C LEU A 168 -12.37 1.26 6.83
N ASN A 169 -12.74 1.34 5.54
CA ASN A 169 -13.57 0.33 4.89
C ASN A 169 -12.88 -1.04 4.90
N LEU A 170 -11.55 -1.11 4.73
CA LEU A 170 -10.78 -2.34 4.86
C LEU A 170 -10.90 -2.99 6.24
N ILE A 171 -10.78 -2.22 7.33
CA ILE A 171 -10.94 -2.77 8.69
C ILE A 171 -12.33 -3.42 8.83
N TYR A 172 -13.35 -2.78 8.26
CA TYR A 172 -14.70 -3.33 8.20
C TYR A 172 -14.77 -4.64 7.37
N HIS A 173 -14.17 -4.68 6.18
CA HIS A 173 -14.09 -5.88 5.34
C HIS A 173 -13.43 -7.06 6.07
N LEU A 174 -12.30 -6.82 6.74
CA LEU A 174 -11.57 -7.85 7.49
C LEU A 174 -12.39 -8.41 8.66
N ASN A 175 -13.11 -7.55 9.38
CA ASN A 175 -13.98 -7.97 10.47
C ASN A 175 -15.19 -8.77 9.94
N TYR A 176 -15.79 -8.36 8.82
CA TYR A 176 -16.88 -9.11 8.19
C TYR A 176 -16.43 -10.51 7.77
N ILE A 177 -15.27 -10.65 7.11
CA ILE A 177 -14.73 -11.93 6.67
C ILE A 177 -14.47 -12.87 7.86
N LYS A 178 -13.93 -12.36 8.98
CA LYS A 178 -13.67 -13.18 10.17
C LYS A 178 -14.93 -13.79 10.79
N GLN A 179 -16.08 -13.17 10.56
CA GLN A 179 -17.34 -13.53 11.22
C GLN A 179 -18.31 -14.33 10.34
N ASN A 180 -18.03 -14.42 9.03
CA ASN A 180 -18.93 -15.02 8.04
C ASN A 180 -18.22 -16.13 7.26
N ASN A 181 -18.97 -17.12 6.77
CA ASN A 181 -18.38 -18.19 5.95
C ASN A 181 -18.03 -17.69 4.54
N ILE A 182 -17.03 -18.31 3.90
CA ILE A 182 -16.60 -17.97 2.53
C ILE A 182 -17.76 -18.03 1.51
N SER A 183 -18.76 -18.90 1.73
CA SER A 183 -19.97 -18.98 0.91
C SER A 183 -20.80 -17.69 0.92
N ASP A 184 -20.79 -16.96 2.04
CA ASP A 184 -21.58 -15.73 2.25
C ASP A 184 -20.89 -14.51 1.61
N LEU A 185 -19.58 -14.60 1.35
CA LEU A 185 -18.80 -13.56 0.64
C LEU A 185 -19.25 -13.37 -0.81
N LYS A 186 -19.86 -14.39 -1.45
CA LYS A 186 -20.41 -14.24 -2.80
C LYS A 186 -21.58 -13.24 -2.86
N ASN A 187 -22.28 -13.05 -1.74
CA ASN A 187 -23.39 -12.10 -1.59
C ASN A 187 -22.93 -10.74 -1.02
N TYR A 188 -21.67 -10.62 -0.60
CA TYR A 188 -21.07 -9.39 -0.07
C TYR A 188 -20.90 -8.29 -1.14
N GLN A 189 -21.21 -8.57 -2.41
CA GLN A 189 -21.11 -7.69 -3.58
C GLN A 189 -21.94 -6.38 -3.53
N ASN A 190 -22.49 -5.99 -2.39
CA ASN A 190 -23.29 -4.76 -2.22
C ASN A 190 -22.45 -3.46 -2.20
N VAL A 191 -21.12 -3.53 -2.33
CA VAL A 191 -20.21 -2.36 -2.28
C VAL A 191 -20.20 -1.53 -3.58
N LYS A 192 -20.89 -1.99 -4.64
CA LYS A 192 -20.78 -1.46 -6.02
C LYS A 192 -21.06 0.03 -6.25
N LYS A 193 -21.72 0.76 -5.34
CA LYS A 193 -22.07 2.18 -5.60
C LYS A 193 -20.98 3.15 -5.18
N ASP A 194 -20.31 2.91 -4.05
CA ASP A 194 -19.30 3.82 -3.53
C ASP A 194 -18.00 3.69 -4.34
N ASP A 195 -17.64 2.47 -4.75
CA ASP A 195 -16.51 2.18 -5.65
C ASP A 195 -16.59 2.95 -6.99
N LEU A 196 -17.79 3.17 -7.52
CA LEU A 196 -17.99 3.95 -8.74
C LEU A 196 -17.66 5.43 -8.53
N LEU A 197 -18.04 6.00 -7.38
CA LEU A 197 -17.68 7.38 -7.04
C LEU A 197 -16.17 7.53 -6.92
N PHE A 198 -15.49 6.61 -6.23
CA PHE A 198 -14.03 6.62 -6.13
C PHE A 198 -13.37 6.49 -7.52
N ALA A 199 -13.87 5.58 -8.36
CA ALA A 199 -13.38 5.42 -9.72
C ALA A 199 -13.56 6.70 -10.57
N ASP A 200 -14.68 7.41 -10.42
CA ASP A 200 -14.96 8.66 -11.12
C ASP A 200 -14.08 9.82 -10.63
N ILE A 201 -13.86 9.92 -9.31
CA ILE A 201 -12.96 10.90 -8.72
C ILE A 201 -11.54 10.67 -9.23
N ILE A 202 -11.01 9.46 -9.05
CA ILE A 202 -9.65 9.11 -9.52
C ILE A 202 -9.54 9.31 -11.03
N GLY A 203 -10.53 8.86 -11.81
CA GLY A 203 -10.54 9.06 -13.26
C GLY A 203 -10.54 10.52 -13.67
N THR A 204 -11.18 11.40 -12.89
CA THR A 204 -11.16 12.85 -13.10
C THR A 204 -9.79 13.44 -12.75
N ILE A 205 -9.19 13.03 -11.64
CA ILE A 205 -7.83 13.44 -11.26
C ILE A 205 -6.83 13.04 -12.35
N VAL A 206 -6.89 11.80 -12.85
CA VAL A 206 -6.03 11.32 -13.94
C VAL A 206 -6.10 12.25 -15.16
N ASN A 207 -7.31 12.61 -15.61
CA ASN A 207 -7.47 13.52 -16.75
C ASN A 207 -6.96 14.95 -16.44
N LEU A 208 -7.04 15.39 -15.18
CA LEU A 208 -6.52 16.71 -14.78
C LEU A 208 -5.00 16.74 -14.76
N LEU A 209 -4.36 15.63 -14.37
CA LEU A 209 -2.90 15.48 -14.33
C LEU A 209 -2.25 15.35 -15.71
N GLU A 210 -3.03 15.18 -16.79
CA GLU A 210 -2.56 15.26 -18.18
C GLU A 210 -2.16 16.68 -18.59
N LYS A 211 -2.70 17.69 -17.90
CA LYS A 211 -2.50 19.10 -18.22
C LYS A 211 -1.08 19.56 -17.90
N GLU A 212 -0.68 20.70 -18.46
CA GLU A 212 0.59 21.34 -18.10
C GLU A 212 0.60 21.81 -16.64
N TYR A 213 1.79 21.81 -16.04
CA TYR A 213 1.96 22.18 -14.63
C TYR A 213 2.42 23.63 -14.58
N SER A 214 1.88 24.41 -13.65
CA SER A 214 2.35 25.78 -13.42
C SER A 214 3.78 25.82 -12.86
N ASP A 215 4.16 24.79 -12.10
CA ASP A 215 5.50 24.55 -11.57
C ASP A 215 5.79 23.03 -11.63
N ILE A 216 6.99 22.65 -12.07
CA ILE A 216 7.41 21.23 -12.18
C ILE A 216 7.47 20.55 -10.79
N SER A 217 7.72 21.34 -9.75
CA SER A 217 7.88 20.90 -8.36
C SER A 217 6.63 21.13 -7.51
N ILE A 218 5.47 21.38 -8.13
CA ILE A 218 4.25 21.84 -7.45
C ILE A 218 3.80 20.96 -6.28
N PHE A 219 4.04 19.65 -6.36
CA PHE A 219 3.67 18.69 -5.31
C PHE A 219 4.70 18.60 -4.17
N HIS A 220 5.94 19.07 -4.36
CA HIS A 220 7.03 18.92 -3.37
C HIS A 220 6.81 19.70 -2.07
N SER A 221 5.99 20.76 -2.10
CA SER A 221 5.70 21.60 -0.94
C SER A 221 4.31 21.38 -0.36
N ILE A 222 3.61 20.31 -0.78
CA ILE A 222 2.26 20.00 -0.32
C ILE A 222 2.34 18.84 0.67
N SER A 223 1.86 19.07 1.89
CA SER A 223 1.94 18.16 3.02
C SER A 223 1.45 16.73 2.73
N SER A 224 0.42 16.59 1.89
CA SER A 224 -0.11 15.29 1.44
C SER A 224 0.84 14.48 0.56
N PHE A 225 2.01 15.01 0.24
CA PHE A 225 3.04 14.36 -0.58
C PHE A 225 4.43 14.35 0.08
N THR A 226 4.65 14.99 1.24
CA THR A 226 6.00 15.19 1.79
C THR A 226 6.45 14.14 2.78
N ASP A 227 5.51 13.47 3.48
CA ASP A 227 5.86 12.53 4.53
C ASP A 227 6.22 11.14 4.02
N ASP A 228 6.96 10.39 4.84
CA ASP A 228 7.33 8.99 4.60
C ASP A 228 6.25 8.00 5.07
N ASN A 229 5.00 8.46 5.16
CA ASN A 229 3.87 7.62 5.53
C ASN A 229 3.25 6.97 4.29
N VAL A 230 2.54 5.85 4.46
CA VAL A 230 2.02 5.06 3.34
C VAL A 230 0.98 5.82 2.50
N ILE A 231 0.26 6.79 3.08
CA ILE A 231 -0.72 7.61 2.35
C ILE A 231 0.01 8.60 1.44
N CYS A 232 1.01 9.31 1.96
CA CYS A 232 1.84 10.22 1.16
C CYS A 232 2.61 9.47 0.06
N HIS A 233 3.14 8.29 0.38
CA HIS A 233 3.74 7.39 -0.61
C HIS A 233 2.76 7.00 -1.71
N SER A 234 1.57 6.51 -1.34
CA SER A 234 0.50 6.17 -2.31
C SER A 234 0.13 7.39 -3.19
N ASN A 235 0.06 8.58 -2.62
CA ASN A 235 -0.23 9.82 -3.34
C ASN A 235 0.88 10.17 -4.35
N ARG A 236 2.15 10.12 -3.93
CA ARG A 236 3.30 10.40 -4.82
C ARG A 236 3.40 9.37 -5.94
N VAL A 237 3.33 8.08 -5.61
CA VAL A 237 3.37 6.98 -6.57
C VAL A 237 2.22 7.08 -7.56
N PHE A 238 1.01 7.43 -7.11
CA PHE A 238 -0.13 7.70 -7.98
C PHE A 238 0.16 8.81 -8.99
N VAL A 239 0.60 9.98 -8.53
CA VAL A 239 0.88 11.13 -9.42
C VAL A 239 2.00 10.80 -10.40
N MET A 240 3.12 10.24 -9.91
CA MET A 240 4.24 9.86 -10.76
C MET A 240 3.85 8.78 -11.79
N MET A 241 3.02 7.81 -11.40
CA MET A 241 2.53 6.80 -12.34
C MET A 241 1.70 7.45 -13.45
N VAL A 242 0.77 8.35 -13.11
CA VAL A 242 -0.07 9.02 -14.11
C VAL A 242 0.78 9.80 -15.11
N GLU A 243 1.69 10.64 -14.62
CA GLU A 243 2.57 11.43 -15.47
C GLU A 243 3.48 10.53 -16.33
N PHE A 244 4.03 9.46 -15.75
CA PHE A 244 4.85 8.50 -16.48
C PHE A 244 4.08 7.83 -17.61
N LEU A 245 2.85 7.39 -17.37
CA LEU A 245 2.02 6.73 -18.38
C LEU A 245 1.67 7.67 -19.54
N TYR A 246 1.36 8.94 -19.26
CA TYR A 246 1.14 9.94 -20.29
C TYR A 246 2.41 10.22 -21.08
N TYR A 247 3.54 10.43 -20.41
CA TYR A 247 4.84 10.61 -21.04
C TYR A 247 5.22 9.42 -21.93
N TYR A 248 5.02 8.20 -21.43
CA TYR A 248 5.24 6.97 -22.17
C TYR A 248 4.42 6.97 -23.47
N ASN A 249 3.14 7.33 -23.41
CA ASN A 249 2.28 7.44 -24.59
C ASN A 249 2.76 8.51 -25.59
N GLU A 250 3.28 9.64 -25.11
CA GLU A 250 3.90 10.65 -25.97
C GLU A 250 5.14 10.10 -26.69
N GLU A 251 6.04 9.42 -25.98
CA GLU A 251 7.25 8.86 -26.58
C GLU A 251 6.92 7.75 -27.59
N ILE A 252 5.91 6.92 -27.33
CA ILE A 252 5.39 5.96 -28.32
C ILE A 252 4.86 6.69 -29.55
N SER A 253 4.15 7.81 -29.38
CA SER A 253 3.70 8.66 -30.49
C SER A 253 4.86 9.24 -31.30
N ARG A 254 5.97 9.60 -30.63
CA ARG A 254 7.19 10.13 -31.25
C ARG A 254 8.06 9.04 -31.90
N GLY A 255 7.61 7.78 -31.89
CA GLY A 255 8.29 6.68 -32.57
C GLY A 255 9.38 5.99 -31.74
N VAL A 256 9.36 6.09 -30.40
CA VAL A 256 10.33 5.39 -29.55
C VAL A 256 10.33 3.88 -29.79
N ALA A 257 9.17 3.28 -30.11
CA ALA A 257 9.07 1.86 -30.44
C ALA A 257 9.95 1.45 -31.64
N SER A 258 10.05 2.30 -32.67
CA SER A 258 10.92 2.04 -33.82
C SER A 258 12.40 2.17 -33.44
N LYS A 259 12.75 3.14 -32.60
CA LYS A 259 14.11 3.29 -32.07
C LYS A 259 14.51 2.07 -31.23
N LEU A 260 13.61 1.60 -30.36
CA LEU A 260 13.82 0.43 -29.53
C LEU A 260 14.09 -0.83 -30.36
N ARG A 261 13.40 -1.03 -31.49
CA ARG A 261 13.71 -2.14 -32.42
C ARG A 261 15.15 -2.11 -32.94
N VAL A 262 15.63 -0.92 -33.30
CA VAL A 262 17.01 -0.73 -33.81
C VAL A 262 18.03 -0.98 -32.70
N ASP A 263 17.77 -0.44 -31.51
CA ASP A 263 18.69 -0.51 -30.37
C ASP A 263 18.63 -1.88 -29.65
N TYR A 264 17.56 -2.66 -29.84
CA TYR A 264 17.28 -3.89 -29.08
C TYR A 264 18.47 -4.84 -29.00
N LYS A 265 19.01 -5.23 -30.16
CA LYS A 265 20.10 -6.22 -30.21
C LYS A 265 21.37 -5.73 -29.52
N LYS A 266 21.61 -4.42 -29.52
CA LYS A 266 22.83 -3.81 -28.96
C LYS A 266 22.69 -3.51 -27.47
N LYS A 267 21.51 -3.04 -27.04
CA LYS A 267 21.29 -2.49 -25.69
C LYS A 267 20.50 -3.41 -24.76
N TYR A 268 19.50 -4.10 -25.27
CA TYR A 268 18.48 -4.75 -24.43
C TYR A 268 18.49 -6.28 -24.48
N TYR A 269 19.01 -6.87 -25.56
CA TYR A 269 19.02 -8.32 -25.77
C TYR A 269 19.65 -9.10 -24.61
N SER A 270 20.79 -8.65 -24.07
CA SER A 270 21.46 -9.35 -22.98
C SER A 270 20.55 -9.51 -21.76
N TYR A 271 19.81 -8.44 -21.41
CA TYR A 271 18.91 -8.47 -20.27
C TYR A 271 17.78 -9.49 -20.47
N TYR A 272 17.06 -9.40 -21.59
CA TYR A 272 15.94 -10.31 -21.84
C TYR A 272 16.35 -11.76 -22.08
N ASN A 273 17.56 -11.99 -22.63
CA ASN A 273 18.13 -13.33 -22.76
C ASN A 273 18.42 -13.97 -21.39
N GLU A 274 18.91 -13.20 -20.42
CA GLU A 274 19.12 -13.70 -19.05
C GLU A 274 17.80 -14.02 -18.34
N ILE A 275 16.79 -13.15 -18.47
CA ILE A 275 15.43 -13.43 -17.96
C ILE A 275 14.88 -14.72 -18.61
N GLY A 276 14.99 -14.84 -19.94
CA GLY A 276 14.53 -16.01 -20.68
C GLY A 276 15.21 -17.31 -20.23
N LYS A 277 16.53 -17.27 -19.98
CA LYS A 277 17.29 -18.42 -19.43
C LYS A 277 16.80 -18.82 -18.04
N LYS A 278 16.56 -17.85 -17.14
CA LYS A 278 16.08 -18.12 -15.77
C LYS A 278 14.78 -18.94 -15.77
N TYR A 279 13.88 -18.64 -16.70
CA TYR A 279 12.57 -19.29 -16.79
C TYR A 279 12.47 -20.40 -17.86
N ASN A 280 13.59 -20.78 -18.47
CA ASN A 280 13.63 -21.75 -19.57
C ASN A 280 12.68 -21.39 -20.74
N ILE A 281 12.55 -20.11 -21.05
CA ILE A 281 11.78 -19.62 -22.21
C ILE A 281 12.68 -19.73 -23.44
N LEU A 282 12.77 -20.95 -23.97
CA LEU A 282 13.58 -21.25 -25.13
C LEU A 282 12.82 -20.91 -26.41
N THR A 283 13.29 -19.82 -27.02
CA THR A 283 13.42 -19.53 -28.46
C THR A 283 12.69 -18.27 -28.90
N LYS A 284 13.50 -17.36 -29.48
CA LYS A 284 13.15 -16.10 -30.14
C LYS A 284 13.26 -14.82 -29.30
N ALA A 285 14.15 -14.64 -28.34
CA ALA A 285 14.42 -13.29 -27.83
C ALA A 285 15.14 -12.36 -28.85
N ASP A 286 14.98 -12.55 -30.16
CA ASP A 286 15.76 -11.85 -31.20
C ASP A 286 15.17 -10.49 -31.58
N ARG A 287 13.87 -10.29 -31.33
CA ARG A 287 13.17 -9.02 -31.58
C ARG A 287 12.37 -8.60 -30.36
N ILE A 288 12.05 -7.32 -30.30
CA ILE A 288 11.27 -6.75 -29.21
C ILE A 288 9.83 -7.29 -29.17
N GLU A 289 9.26 -7.65 -30.32
CA GLU A 289 7.95 -8.29 -30.45
C GLU A 289 7.92 -9.72 -29.92
N ASP A 290 9.07 -10.37 -29.82
CA ASP A 290 9.13 -11.70 -29.22
C ASP A 290 9.11 -11.61 -27.67
N ILE A 291 9.60 -10.49 -27.12
CA ILE A 291 9.62 -10.21 -25.69
C ILE A 291 8.25 -9.73 -25.20
N SER A 292 7.65 -8.78 -25.93
CA SER A 292 6.34 -8.20 -25.60
C SER A 292 5.29 -8.66 -26.60
N LYS A 293 4.20 -9.29 -26.11
CA LYS A 293 3.15 -9.97 -26.92
C LYS A 293 2.52 -9.11 -28.03
N VAL A 294 2.64 -7.78 -27.95
CA VAL A 294 2.17 -6.83 -28.99
C VAL A 294 3.21 -5.73 -29.28
N GLY A 295 4.45 -5.93 -28.84
CA GLY A 295 5.45 -4.87 -28.74
C GLY A 295 5.05 -3.77 -27.76
N PHE A 296 5.88 -2.73 -27.69
CA PHE A 296 5.56 -1.53 -26.91
C PHE A 296 4.52 -0.70 -27.67
N ARG A 297 3.32 -0.61 -27.10
CA ARG A 297 2.17 0.09 -27.68
C ARG A 297 1.74 1.26 -26.80
N LYS A 298 0.88 2.13 -27.35
CA LYS A 298 0.14 3.10 -26.55
C LYS A 298 -0.81 2.40 -25.60
N ILE A 299 -0.97 2.97 -24.44
CA ILE A 299 -1.92 2.58 -23.40
C ILE A 299 -3.19 3.39 -23.63
N GLU A 300 -4.34 2.74 -23.62
CA GLU A 300 -5.61 3.42 -23.80
C GLU A 300 -5.96 4.29 -22.58
N GLN A 301 -6.74 5.34 -22.79
CA GLN A 301 -7.10 6.27 -21.71
C GLN A 301 -7.79 5.57 -20.53
N ASN A 302 -8.60 4.55 -20.81
CA ASN A 302 -9.23 3.77 -19.74
C ASN A 302 -8.23 2.87 -19.00
N GLU A 303 -7.25 2.31 -19.70
CA GLU A 303 -6.16 1.54 -19.08
C GLU A 303 -5.33 2.40 -18.14
N ILE A 304 -4.98 3.65 -18.53
CA ILE A 304 -4.28 4.61 -17.66
C ILE A 304 -5.04 4.79 -16.34
N LYS A 305 -6.37 4.96 -16.40
CA LYS A 305 -7.20 5.11 -15.18
C LYS A 305 -7.17 3.87 -14.29
N TYR A 306 -7.07 2.67 -14.85
CA TYR A 306 -6.97 1.44 -14.04
C TYR A 306 -5.57 1.27 -13.45
N TYR A 307 -4.52 1.57 -14.23
CA TYR A 307 -3.14 1.49 -13.77
C TYR A 307 -2.83 2.53 -12.71
N ALA A 308 -3.37 3.75 -12.85
CA ALA A 308 -3.30 4.79 -11.83
C ALA A 308 -4.03 4.36 -10.55
N ARG A 309 -5.24 3.78 -10.66
CA ARG A 309 -5.92 3.21 -9.48
C ARG A 309 -5.07 2.15 -8.81
N ALA A 310 -4.40 1.27 -9.56
CA ALA A 310 -3.51 0.28 -8.97
C ALA A 310 -2.35 0.92 -8.22
N ALA A 311 -1.70 1.94 -8.80
CA ALA A 311 -0.64 2.70 -8.16
C ALA A 311 -1.10 3.38 -6.85
N PHE A 312 -2.34 3.84 -6.79
CA PHE A 312 -2.90 4.38 -5.54
C PHE A 312 -3.21 3.31 -4.49
N TRP A 313 -3.59 2.09 -4.91
CA TRP A 313 -4.00 1.01 -4.01
C TRP A 313 -2.91 -0.01 -3.65
N HIS A 314 -1.71 0.08 -4.22
CA HIS A 314 -0.73 -1.00 -4.15
C HIS A 314 -0.38 -1.42 -2.70
N ASP A 315 -0.24 -0.44 -1.81
CA ASP A 315 0.03 -0.62 -0.38
C ASP A 315 -1.19 -0.47 0.53
N ILE A 316 -2.41 -0.66 -0.01
CA ILE A 316 -3.63 -0.54 0.78
C ILE A 316 -3.69 -1.54 1.95
N ALA A 317 -3.09 -2.72 1.76
CA ALA A 317 -3.07 -3.80 2.75
C ALA A 317 -1.84 -3.75 3.68
N LEU A 318 -1.01 -2.71 3.57
CA LEU A 318 0.19 -2.56 4.38
C LEU A 318 -0.17 -1.92 5.73
N VAL A 319 -0.23 -2.76 6.77
CA VAL A 319 -0.66 -2.43 8.14
C VAL A 319 0.51 -2.04 9.07
N ASP A 320 1.75 -2.29 8.67
CA ASP A 320 2.95 -2.00 9.47
C ASP A 320 3.94 -1.10 8.72
N VAL A 321 5.16 -0.91 9.23
CA VAL A 321 6.20 -0.06 8.63
C VAL A 321 6.40 -0.39 7.14
N LEU A 322 6.56 0.65 6.32
CA LEU A 322 6.97 0.53 4.92
C LEU A 322 8.22 -0.34 4.83
N PRO A 323 8.20 -1.47 4.10
CA PRO A 323 9.42 -2.22 3.86
C PRO A 323 10.36 -1.30 3.08
N ASN A 324 11.48 -0.91 3.71
CA ASN A 324 12.53 -0.15 3.04
C ASN A 324 13.19 -1.03 1.97
N ILE A 325 12.53 -1.18 0.82
CA ILE A 325 13.00 -1.86 -0.39
C ILE A 325 13.25 -3.36 -0.15
N PRO A 326 12.89 -4.25 -1.09
CA PRO A 326 13.02 -5.70 -0.91
C PRO A 326 14.49 -6.21 -1.00
N ILE A 327 15.38 -5.75 -0.12
CA ILE A 327 16.83 -6.02 -0.16
C ILE A 327 17.36 -6.66 1.14
N VAL A 328 16.57 -6.79 2.21
CA VAL A 328 17.07 -7.46 3.42
C VAL A 328 16.96 -8.98 3.26
N SER A 329 18.07 -9.68 3.54
CA SER A 329 18.24 -11.13 3.43
C SER A 329 17.32 -11.98 4.32
N ASN A 330 16.39 -11.36 5.05
CA ASN A 330 15.38 -11.98 5.92
C ASN A 330 13.98 -11.38 5.69
N ASN A 331 13.56 -11.13 4.45
CA ASN A 331 12.15 -10.84 4.17
C ASN A 331 11.32 -12.11 4.44
N GLU A 332 10.95 -12.32 5.70
CA GLU A 332 9.79 -13.12 6.07
C GLU A 332 8.56 -12.47 5.42
N GLY A 333 8.30 -12.88 4.17
CA GLY A 333 7.10 -12.65 3.36
C GLY A 333 6.23 -11.47 3.76
N ASP A 334 6.60 -10.26 3.31
CA ASP A 334 5.62 -9.19 3.24
C ASP A 334 4.55 -9.58 2.20
N ASN A 335 3.42 -10.08 2.69
CA ASN A 335 2.33 -10.57 1.87
C ASN A 335 1.36 -9.44 1.47
N HIS A 336 1.68 -8.16 1.69
CA HIS A 336 0.71 -7.08 1.42
C HIS A 336 0.27 -7.06 -0.04
N ALA A 337 1.15 -7.34 -1.01
CA ALA A 337 0.76 -7.42 -2.43
C ALA A 337 -0.29 -8.51 -2.68
N VAL A 338 -0.11 -9.68 -2.04
CA VAL A 338 -1.06 -10.81 -2.12
C VAL A 338 -2.37 -10.50 -1.39
N LEU A 339 -2.29 -9.85 -0.22
CA LEU A 339 -3.46 -9.43 0.55
C LEU A 339 -4.24 -8.35 -0.20
N GLY A 340 -3.54 -7.35 -0.77
CA GLY A 340 -4.08 -6.29 -1.60
C GLY A 340 -4.76 -6.85 -2.85
N PHE A 341 -4.14 -7.80 -3.55
CA PHE A 341 -4.77 -8.52 -4.66
C PHE A 341 -6.11 -9.15 -4.24
N ASN A 342 -6.12 -9.91 -3.15
CA ASN A 342 -7.34 -10.58 -2.68
C ASN A 342 -8.41 -9.58 -2.24
N LEU A 343 -8.00 -8.51 -1.56
CA LEU A 343 -8.90 -7.45 -1.12
C LEU A 343 -9.59 -6.78 -2.29
N LEU A 344 -8.80 -6.30 -3.26
CA LEU A 344 -9.31 -5.57 -4.41
C LEU A 344 -10.20 -6.48 -5.28
N LYS A 345 -9.82 -7.76 -5.43
CA LYS A 345 -10.60 -8.73 -6.22
C LYS A 345 -11.91 -9.13 -5.56
N TYR A 346 -11.89 -9.44 -4.26
CA TYR A 346 -13.04 -10.09 -3.59
C TYR A 346 -13.89 -9.16 -2.73
N CYS A 347 -13.33 -8.07 -2.21
CA CYS A 347 -14.04 -7.19 -1.28
C CYS A 347 -14.46 -5.87 -1.93
N MET A 348 -13.54 -5.25 -2.68
CA MET A 348 -13.78 -3.96 -3.37
C MET A 348 -14.19 -4.12 -4.84
N ALA A 349 -14.29 -5.38 -5.32
CA ALA A 349 -14.71 -5.74 -6.68
C ALA A 349 -14.07 -4.88 -7.79
N GLN A 350 -12.79 -4.52 -7.62
CA GLN A 350 -12.05 -3.73 -8.59
C GLN A 350 -11.81 -4.52 -9.88
N ASN A 351 -11.53 -3.79 -10.95
CA ASN A 351 -11.26 -4.39 -12.25
C ASN A 351 -9.93 -5.19 -12.25
N GLU A 352 -9.84 -6.21 -13.11
CA GLU A 352 -8.66 -7.06 -13.30
C GLU A 352 -7.34 -6.34 -13.57
N TYR A 353 -7.35 -5.29 -14.39
CA TYR A 353 -6.20 -4.42 -14.61
C TYR A 353 -5.67 -3.85 -13.30
N THR A 354 -6.57 -3.53 -12.36
CA THR A 354 -6.22 -2.93 -11.05
C THR A 354 -5.68 -3.98 -10.09
N TYR A 355 -6.45 -5.03 -9.79
CA TYR A 355 -6.04 -6.02 -8.79
C TYR A 355 -4.80 -6.81 -9.26
N ALA A 356 -4.67 -7.10 -10.56
CA ALA A 356 -3.51 -7.85 -11.07
C ALA A 356 -2.24 -7.02 -10.94
N THR A 357 -2.30 -5.72 -11.27
CA THR A 357 -1.17 -4.80 -11.08
C THR A 357 -0.71 -4.78 -9.62
N VAL A 358 -1.65 -4.64 -8.67
CA VAL A 358 -1.33 -4.67 -7.23
C VAL A 358 -0.76 -6.03 -6.79
N GLY A 359 -1.28 -7.15 -7.28
CA GLY A 359 -0.73 -8.46 -6.91
C GLY A 359 0.70 -8.72 -7.42
N LEU A 360 1.10 -8.02 -8.49
CA LEU A 360 2.33 -8.30 -9.25
C LEU A 360 3.43 -7.23 -9.07
N HIS A 361 3.19 -6.16 -8.32
CA HIS A 361 4.13 -5.03 -8.22
C HIS A 361 5.41 -5.31 -7.41
N HIS A 362 5.56 -6.53 -6.90
CA HIS A 362 6.78 -7.02 -6.25
C HIS A 362 7.27 -8.34 -6.87
N GLU A 363 7.07 -8.58 -8.17
CA GLU A 363 7.59 -9.80 -8.81
C GLU A 363 9.08 -9.72 -9.12
N TYR A 364 9.54 -8.57 -9.58
CA TYR A 364 10.95 -8.31 -9.93
C TYR A 364 11.61 -9.40 -10.79
N TYR A 365 10.89 -9.90 -11.81
CA TYR A 365 11.29 -11.05 -12.64
C TYR A 365 11.71 -12.28 -11.81
N GLY A 366 10.92 -12.58 -10.76
CA GLY A 366 11.13 -13.69 -9.83
C GLY A 366 12.27 -13.47 -8.86
N ASN A 367 12.64 -12.23 -8.59
CA ASN A 367 13.55 -11.87 -7.50
C ASN A 367 12.78 -11.23 -6.33
N GLY A 368 11.45 -11.14 -6.41
CA GLY A 368 10.58 -10.65 -5.35
C GLY A 368 9.59 -11.71 -4.85
N TYR A 369 8.42 -11.28 -4.37
CA TYR A 369 7.47 -12.07 -3.59
C TYR A 369 5.98 -11.83 -3.95
N GLY A 370 5.68 -11.37 -5.17
CA GLY A 370 4.30 -11.23 -5.62
C GLY A 370 3.54 -12.55 -5.88
N ILE A 371 2.32 -12.44 -6.42
CA ILE A 371 1.43 -13.59 -6.68
C ILE A 371 1.92 -14.55 -7.77
N PHE A 372 2.61 -14.07 -8.81
CA PHE A 372 3.00 -14.87 -9.98
C PHE A 372 4.04 -15.92 -9.61
N THR A 373 5.07 -15.58 -8.83
CA THR A 373 6.07 -16.55 -8.41
C THR A 373 5.43 -17.74 -7.67
N ASN A 374 4.41 -17.48 -6.86
CA ASN A 374 3.62 -18.52 -6.20
C ASN A 374 2.80 -19.37 -7.19
N MET A 375 2.17 -18.75 -8.18
CA MET A 375 1.41 -19.45 -9.23
C MET A 375 2.32 -20.32 -10.10
N TYR A 376 3.45 -19.75 -10.54
CA TYR A 376 4.48 -20.42 -11.33
C TYR A 376 5.00 -21.65 -10.59
N ASN A 377 5.46 -21.49 -9.35
CA ASN A 377 6.00 -22.61 -8.56
C ASN A 377 4.96 -23.73 -8.36
N LYS A 378 3.69 -23.40 -8.09
CA LYS A 378 2.63 -24.42 -7.94
C LYS A 378 2.33 -25.18 -9.23
N GLN A 379 2.27 -24.48 -10.37
CA GLN A 379 1.94 -25.10 -11.65
C GLN A 379 3.09 -25.95 -12.20
N PHE A 380 4.33 -25.52 -11.98
CA PHE A 380 5.53 -26.19 -12.49
C PHE A 380 6.18 -27.16 -11.51
N ALA A 381 5.73 -27.23 -10.25
CA ALA A 381 6.13 -28.29 -9.32
C ALA A 381 5.87 -29.71 -9.86
N ASN A 382 4.95 -29.87 -10.82
CA ASN A 382 4.49 -31.18 -11.31
C ASN A 382 4.43 -31.31 -12.86
N LYS A 383 5.06 -30.42 -13.65
CA LYS A 383 5.01 -30.47 -15.13
C LYS A 383 6.35 -30.19 -15.81
N THR A 384 6.60 -30.89 -16.92
CA THR A 384 7.77 -30.77 -17.80
C THR A 384 7.65 -29.73 -18.92
N TYR A 385 6.52 -29.00 -19.03
CA TYR A 385 6.25 -28.15 -20.19
C TYR A 385 5.85 -26.73 -19.80
N ASN A 386 6.67 -25.75 -20.18
CA ASN A 386 6.47 -24.31 -19.98
C ASN A 386 5.66 -23.70 -21.15
N ASN A 387 4.51 -23.08 -20.84
CA ASN A 387 3.61 -22.42 -21.81
C ASN A 387 3.90 -20.92 -21.98
N ILE A 388 4.91 -20.39 -21.31
CA ILE A 388 5.19 -18.96 -21.33
C ILE A 388 5.88 -18.62 -22.65
N GLU A 389 5.18 -17.84 -23.47
CA GLU A 389 5.62 -17.45 -24.82
C GLU A 389 6.23 -16.05 -24.83
N ASN A 390 5.83 -15.18 -23.89
CA ASN A 390 6.28 -13.79 -23.83
C ASN A 390 6.81 -13.43 -22.44
N ILE A 391 7.75 -12.49 -22.40
CA ILE A 391 8.23 -11.94 -21.13
C ILE A 391 7.24 -10.88 -20.62
N LEU A 392 6.69 -10.05 -21.50
CA LEU A 392 5.85 -8.90 -21.15
C LEU A 392 4.50 -8.95 -21.88
N THR A 393 3.43 -8.64 -21.16
CA THR A 393 2.07 -8.48 -21.71
C THR A 393 1.38 -7.25 -21.15
N TYR A 394 0.36 -6.77 -21.87
CA TYR A 394 -0.58 -5.74 -21.40
C TYR A 394 -1.93 -6.34 -20.99
N ASP A 395 -2.14 -7.65 -21.20
CA ASP A 395 -3.37 -8.36 -20.85
C ASP A 395 -3.17 -9.18 -19.56
N SER A 396 -3.95 -8.88 -18.52
CA SER A 396 -3.84 -9.59 -17.24
C SER A 396 -4.18 -11.08 -17.35
N ASN A 397 -5.00 -11.47 -18.34
CA ASN A 397 -5.35 -12.88 -18.57
C ASN A 397 -4.14 -13.73 -18.96
N ASP A 398 -3.11 -13.14 -19.56
CA ASP A 398 -1.89 -13.87 -19.91
C ASP A 398 -1.07 -14.26 -18.68
N ILE A 399 -1.18 -13.48 -17.60
CA ILE A 399 -0.57 -13.83 -16.31
C ILE A 399 -1.39 -14.92 -15.63
N GLU A 400 -2.72 -14.80 -15.64
CA GLU A 400 -3.59 -15.83 -15.04
C GLU A 400 -3.42 -17.20 -15.71
N ASN A 401 -3.21 -17.22 -17.04
CA ASN A 401 -3.00 -18.44 -17.82
C ASN A 401 -1.53 -18.90 -17.90
N LEU A 402 -0.59 -18.18 -17.29
CA LEU A 402 0.86 -18.39 -17.39
C LEU A 402 1.34 -18.51 -18.86
N THR A 403 0.89 -17.60 -19.72
CA THR A 403 1.38 -17.44 -21.10
C THR A 403 2.37 -16.28 -21.21
N ALA A 404 2.44 -15.40 -20.20
CA ALA A 404 3.46 -14.35 -20.08
C ALA A 404 4.12 -14.34 -18.68
N LEU A 405 5.39 -13.91 -18.60
CA LEU A 405 6.10 -13.78 -17.31
C LEU A 405 5.67 -12.57 -16.48
N SER A 406 5.34 -11.47 -17.15
CA SER A 406 5.20 -10.19 -16.48
C SER A 406 4.20 -9.28 -17.17
N TYR A 407 3.68 -8.36 -16.36
CA TYR A 407 2.59 -7.48 -16.71
C TYR A 407 3.08 -6.03 -16.79
N PHE A 408 2.88 -5.36 -17.92
CA PHE A 408 3.38 -4.01 -18.17
C PHE A 408 3.07 -3.02 -17.03
N PRO A 409 1.81 -2.86 -16.57
CA PRO A 409 1.54 -1.87 -15.53
C PRO A 409 2.18 -2.23 -14.19
N ALA A 410 2.35 -3.52 -13.88
CA ALA A 410 3.09 -3.94 -12.68
C ALA A 410 4.58 -3.62 -12.80
N LYS A 411 5.19 -3.78 -13.98
CA LYS A 411 6.60 -3.43 -14.23
C LYS A 411 6.83 -1.92 -14.19
N ALA A 412 5.88 -1.14 -14.68
CA ALA A 412 5.89 0.32 -14.53
C ALA A 412 5.78 0.71 -13.05
N LEU A 413 4.85 0.09 -12.31
CA LEU A 413 4.66 0.36 -10.88
C LEU A 413 5.88 -0.03 -10.05
N GLU A 414 6.51 -1.19 -10.29
CA GLU A 414 7.76 -1.60 -9.63
C GLU A 414 8.85 -0.52 -9.71
N ILE A 415 8.97 0.14 -10.86
CA ILE A 415 9.97 1.21 -11.07
C ILE A 415 9.57 2.48 -10.33
N VAL A 416 8.31 2.91 -10.46
CA VAL A 416 7.77 4.13 -9.84
C VAL A 416 7.81 4.04 -8.32
N ASP A 417 7.32 2.94 -7.76
CA ASP A 417 7.32 2.64 -6.33
C ASP A 417 8.75 2.59 -5.78
N SER A 418 9.64 1.79 -6.39
CA SER A 418 11.01 1.69 -5.93
C SER A 418 11.76 3.03 -6.00
N TYR A 419 11.50 3.84 -7.03
CA TYR A 419 12.06 5.18 -7.15
C TYR A 419 11.57 6.09 -6.03
N ASP A 420 10.27 6.13 -5.74
CA ASP A 420 9.72 6.96 -4.65
C ASP A 420 10.35 6.62 -3.31
N SER A 421 10.34 5.32 -2.97
CA SER A 421 10.87 4.80 -1.72
C SER A 421 12.37 5.09 -1.55
N LEU A 422 13.16 4.89 -2.62
CA LEU A 422 14.59 5.24 -2.63
C LEU A 422 14.82 6.75 -2.52
N TYR A 423 14.06 7.54 -3.29
CA TYR A 423 14.19 8.99 -3.32
C TYR A 423 13.92 9.59 -1.94
N MET A 424 12.85 9.16 -1.28
CA MET A 424 12.51 9.62 0.07
C MET A 424 13.55 9.21 1.10
N ASN A 425 14.04 7.97 1.04
CA ASN A 425 15.06 7.50 1.96
C ASN A 425 16.38 8.27 1.80
N ILE A 426 16.87 8.41 0.56
CA ILE A 426 18.11 9.14 0.26
C ILE A 426 17.95 10.62 0.59
N SER A 427 16.80 11.25 0.32
CA SER A 427 16.54 12.66 0.62
C SER A 427 16.72 13.04 2.09
N LYS A 428 16.58 12.08 3.03
CA LYS A 428 16.76 12.31 4.47
C LYS A 428 18.22 12.59 4.86
N THR A 429 19.17 12.06 4.11
CA THR A 429 20.61 12.09 4.46
C THR A 429 21.50 12.61 3.35
N GLY A 430 21.03 12.57 2.11
CA GLY A 430 21.76 12.92 0.91
C GLY A 430 21.92 14.43 0.75
N THR A 431 23.11 14.84 0.35
CA THR A 431 23.39 16.20 -0.11
C THR A 431 23.85 16.12 -1.56
N GLY A 432 23.07 16.64 -2.50
CA GLY A 432 23.42 16.63 -3.92
C GLY A 432 22.26 16.24 -4.83
N ASN A 433 22.59 15.60 -5.94
CA ASN A 433 21.61 15.20 -6.95
C ASN A 433 21.00 13.84 -6.62
N ILE A 434 19.96 13.87 -5.79
CA ILE A 434 19.27 12.69 -5.27
C ILE A 434 18.71 11.83 -6.43
N ALA A 435 18.15 12.45 -7.47
CA ALA A 435 17.60 11.72 -8.61
C ALA A 435 18.67 10.89 -9.33
N ASN A 436 19.87 11.45 -9.56
CA ASN A 436 20.97 10.71 -10.14
C ASN A 436 21.42 9.56 -9.24
N GLU A 437 21.56 9.80 -7.93
CA GLU A 437 21.95 8.78 -6.95
C GLU A 437 20.95 7.60 -6.91
N VAL A 438 19.65 7.88 -6.88
CA VAL A 438 18.58 6.87 -6.94
C VAL A 438 18.68 6.06 -8.23
N ILE A 439 18.85 6.71 -9.38
CA ILE A 439 18.90 6.03 -10.67
C ILE A 439 20.16 5.16 -10.80
N SER A 440 21.32 5.65 -10.35
CA SER A 440 22.54 4.84 -10.31
C SER A 440 22.37 3.64 -9.40
N TYR A 441 21.77 3.83 -8.22
CA TYR A 441 21.46 2.72 -7.31
C TYR A 441 20.54 1.68 -7.96
N MET A 442 19.44 2.12 -8.57
CA MET A 442 18.50 1.22 -9.26
C MET A 442 19.19 0.50 -10.42
N TYR A 443 20.02 1.17 -11.20
CA TYR A 443 20.77 0.53 -12.28
C TYR A 443 21.70 -0.58 -11.74
N GLU A 444 22.54 -0.27 -10.75
CA GLU A 444 23.49 -1.25 -10.19
C GLU A 444 22.77 -2.43 -9.54
N ASN A 445 21.75 -2.17 -8.73
CA ASN A 445 21.11 -3.17 -7.88
C ASN A 445 19.95 -3.93 -8.55
N PHE A 446 19.29 -3.32 -9.54
CA PHE A 446 18.11 -3.90 -10.20
C PHE A 446 18.34 -4.28 -11.67
N LEU A 447 19.48 -3.91 -12.26
CA LEU A 447 19.87 -4.36 -13.60
C LEU A 447 21.29 -4.94 -13.65
N GLY A 448 22.23 -4.40 -12.86
CA GLY A 448 23.64 -4.80 -12.87
C GLY A 448 23.90 -6.20 -12.28
N TYR A 449 23.50 -6.45 -11.04
CA TYR A 449 23.73 -7.74 -10.37
C TYR A 449 22.72 -8.83 -10.75
N ASN A 450 21.44 -8.46 -10.81
CA ASN A 450 20.32 -9.31 -11.19
C ASN A 450 19.28 -8.43 -11.87
N ILE A 451 18.64 -8.95 -12.90
CA ILE A 451 17.62 -8.21 -13.64
C ILE A 451 16.29 -8.33 -12.90
N LYS A 452 15.92 -7.25 -12.22
CA LYS A 452 14.73 -7.14 -11.38
C LYS A 452 13.65 -6.29 -12.05
N ILE A 453 14.02 -5.17 -12.67
CA ILE A 453 13.10 -4.26 -13.35
C ILE A 453 13.20 -4.38 -14.87
N ASP A 454 12.17 -3.97 -15.61
CA ASP A 454 12.21 -3.98 -17.08
C ASP A 454 13.16 -2.89 -17.61
N PRO A 455 14.20 -3.24 -18.38
CA PRO A 455 15.23 -2.29 -18.79
C PRO A 455 14.74 -1.25 -19.80
N VAL A 456 13.72 -1.57 -20.62
CA VAL A 456 13.14 -0.64 -21.59
C VAL A 456 12.22 0.35 -20.88
N ILE A 457 11.34 -0.13 -20.00
CA ILE A 457 10.45 0.71 -19.20
C ILE A 457 11.28 1.64 -18.31
N PHE A 458 12.35 1.12 -17.67
CA PHE A 458 13.26 1.92 -16.85
C PHE A 458 13.98 3.01 -17.65
N TYR A 459 14.46 2.70 -18.86
CA TYR A 459 15.02 3.72 -19.75
C TYR A 459 14.01 4.83 -20.08
N ILE A 460 12.75 4.48 -20.40
CA ILE A 460 11.72 5.49 -20.70
C ILE A 460 11.40 6.31 -19.43
N PHE A 461 11.38 5.67 -18.26
CA PHE A 461 11.17 6.32 -16.97
C PHE A 461 12.27 7.35 -16.64
N ILE A 462 13.54 7.03 -16.90
CA ILE A 462 14.64 8.00 -16.79
C ILE A 462 14.39 9.23 -17.66
N LYS A 463 13.93 9.03 -18.91
CA LYS A 463 13.60 10.14 -19.81
C LYS A 463 12.38 10.93 -19.36
N TYR A 464 11.42 10.29 -18.71
CA TYR A 464 10.32 10.98 -18.01
C TYR A 464 10.87 11.89 -16.91
N LEU A 465 11.74 11.39 -16.03
CA LEU A 465 12.34 12.18 -14.96
C LEU A 465 13.10 13.40 -15.51
N GLU A 466 13.90 13.21 -16.57
CA GLU A 466 14.65 14.30 -17.21
C GLU A 466 13.72 15.38 -17.80
N LYS A 467 12.71 14.98 -18.58
CA LYS A 467 11.91 15.92 -19.37
C LYS A 467 10.69 16.48 -18.65
N VAL A 468 10.09 15.72 -17.75
CA VAL A 468 8.86 16.11 -17.04
C VAL A 468 9.17 16.61 -15.63
N ARG A 469 10.08 15.93 -14.91
CA ARG A 469 10.47 16.30 -13.53
C ARG A 469 11.72 17.16 -13.43
N GLY A 470 12.36 17.47 -14.56
CA GLY A 470 13.56 18.30 -14.60
C GLY A 470 14.77 17.70 -13.88
N ALA A 471 14.79 16.38 -13.70
CA ALA A 471 15.89 15.68 -13.04
C ALA A 471 17.14 15.67 -13.92
N TYR A 472 18.31 15.92 -13.32
CA TYR A 472 19.57 15.87 -14.04
C TYR A 472 20.22 14.49 -13.85
N ILE A 473 20.15 13.61 -14.86
CA ILE A 473 20.66 12.24 -14.78
C ILE A 473 21.85 12.09 -15.74
N PHE A 474 23.00 11.67 -15.22
CA PHE A 474 24.25 11.57 -15.98
C PHE A 474 25.03 10.27 -15.74
N ASP A 475 24.76 9.56 -14.64
CA ASP A 475 25.42 8.30 -14.27
C ASP A 475 24.52 7.07 -14.51
N CYS A 476 23.80 7.03 -15.64
CA CYS A 476 23.03 5.85 -16.06
C CYS A 476 23.54 5.27 -17.38
N PRO A 477 24.09 4.03 -17.40
CA PRO A 477 24.70 3.44 -18.60
C PRO A 477 23.75 2.97 -19.72
N LEU A 478 22.43 3.22 -19.62
CA LEU A 478 21.40 2.72 -20.56
C LEU A 478 21.20 3.57 -21.83
#